data_AF-A0A1F1SGF4-F1
#
_entry.id   AF-A0A1F1SGF4-F1
#
_cell.length_a   1.000
_cell.length_b   1.000
_cell.length_c   1.000
_cell.angle_alpha   90.00
_cell.angle_beta   90.00
_cell.angle_gamma   90.00
#
_symmetry.space_group_name_H-M   'P 1'
#
loop_
_entity.id
_entity.type
_entity.pdbx_description
1 polymer ?
#
loop_
_entity_poly.entity_id
_entity_poly.type
_entity_poly.pdbx_seq_one_letter_code
_entity_poly.pdbx_strand_id
1 'polypeptide(L)'
;MIVVRILWAAANMGKRPPADSAAAKMGHLALYALMLFVPLVGMIRQYGSGRGPLKVFGLQVMQGTPEKVEWMANLGNMLHGKMAWLLFVLVAGHIAMVIVHRMQGNDVLPRMLGCRS
;
A
#
# COMPACT_ATOMS: atom_id res chain seq x y z
N MET A 1 -4.23 -8.61 -2.14
CA MET A 1 -3.89 -8.25 -3.53
C MET A 1 -4.18 -6.76 -3.77
N ILE A 2 -3.16 -5.92 -3.90
CA ILE A 2 -3.34 -4.45 -4.08
C ILE A 2 -4.00 -4.10 -5.40
N VAL A 3 -3.72 -4.86 -6.47
CA VAL A 3 -4.31 -4.66 -7.80
C VAL A 3 -5.83 -4.85 -7.76
N VAL A 4 -6.30 -5.95 -7.17
CA VAL A 4 -7.73 -6.20 -6.95
C VAL A 4 -8.34 -5.08 -6.10
N ARG A 5 -7.61 -4.60 -5.08
CA ARG A 5 -8.07 -3.54 -4.20
C ARG A 5 -8.19 -2.19 -4.91
N ILE A 6 -7.26 -1.88 -5.82
CA ILE A 6 -7.30 -0.68 -6.66
C ILE A 6 -8.45 -0.77 -7.66
N LEU A 7 -8.61 -1.91 -8.36
CA LEU A 7 -9.70 -2.11 -9.32
C LEU A 7 -11.08 -2.01 -8.64
N TRP A 8 -11.24 -2.65 -7.49
CA TRP A 8 -12.46 -2.56 -6.69
C TRP A 8 -12.70 -1.13 -6.16
N ALA A 9 -11.64 -0.45 -5.70
CA ALA A 9 -11.74 0.93 -5.25
C ALA A 9 -12.14 1.90 -6.38
N ALA A 10 -11.61 1.69 -7.59
CA ALA A 10 -11.97 2.47 -8.77
C ALA A 10 -13.42 2.20 -9.20
N ALA A 11 -13.83 0.94 -9.26
CA ALA A 11 -15.19 0.54 -9.60
C ALA A 11 -16.24 1.08 -8.61
N ASN A 12 -15.88 1.25 -7.33
CA ASN A 12 -16.77 1.78 -6.29
C ASN A 12 -16.54 3.27 -5.97
N MET A 13 -15.76 4.00 -6.77
CA MET A 13 -15.40 5.39 -6.46
C MET A 13 -16.61 6.32 -6.42
N GLY A 14 -17.59 6.13 -7.32
CA GLY A 14 -18.83 6.91 -7.37
C GLY A 14 -19.84 6.61 -6.25
N LYS A 15 -19.60 5.57 -5.43
CA LYS A 15 -20.47 5.18 -4.30
C LYS A 15 -19.88 5.58 -2.94
N ARG A 16 -18.72 6.25 -2.93
CA ARG A 16 -18.05 6.62 -1.68
C ARG A 16 -18.67 7.90 -1.11
N PRO A 17 -19.12 7.89 0.16
CA PRO A 17 -19.48 9.13 0.83
C PRO A 17 -18.27 10.08 0.84
N PRO A 18 -18.49 11.39 0.69
CA PRO A 18 -17.42 12.38 0.67
C PRO A 18 -16.59 12.27 1.96
N ALA A 19 -15.27 12.34 1.83
CA ALA A 19 -14.38 12.25 2.98
C ALA A 19 -14.63 13.42 3.95
N ASP A 20 -14.81 13.09 5.22
CA ASP A 20 -15.25 14.00 6.29
C ASP A 20 -14.23 15.14 6.59
N SER A 21 -12.98 15.05 6.12
CA SER A 21 -11.98 16.13 6.27
C SER A 21 -10.84 16.08 5.24
N ALA A 22 -10.15 17.22 5.06
CA ALA A 22 -8.94 17.29 4.22
C ALA A 22 -7.80 16.41 4.75
N ALA A 23 -7.67 16.29 6.08
CA ALA A 23 -6.70 15.40 6.72
C ALA A 23 -6.96 13.92 6.38
N ALA A 24 -8.23 13.48 6.40
CA ALA A 24 -8.62 12.13 6.00
C ALA A 24 -8.29 11.87 4.52
N LYS A 25 -8.54 12.84 3.64
CA LYS A 25 -8.18 12.73 2.20
C LYS A 25 -6.68 12.55 2.01
N MET A 26 -5.86 13.39 2.66
CA MET A 26 -4.40 13.29 2.56
C MET A 26 -3.86 11.98 3.14
N GLY A 27 -4.39 11.53 4.29
CA GLY A 27 -4.01 10.25 4.89
C GLY A 27 -4.31 9.07 3.97
N HIS A 28 -5.50 9.04 3.36
CA HIS A 28 -5.84 8.00 2.38
C HIS A 28 -4.98 8.07 1.12
N LEU A 29 -4.70 9.27 0.60
CA LEU A 29 -3.82 9.44 -0.54
C LEU A 29 -2.42 8.90 -0.25
N ALA A 30 -1.85 9.23 0.91
CA ALA A 30 -0.55 8.74 1.35
C ALA A 30 -0.53 7.20 1.46
N LEU A 31 -1.57 6.61 2.05
CA LEU A 31 -1.70 5.14 2.13
C LEU A 31 -1.77 4.51 0.74
N TYR A 32 -2.57 5.04 -0.19
CA TYR A 32 -2.65 4.51 -1.54
C TYR A 32 -1.34 4.64 -2.31
N ALA A 33 -0.67 5.79 -2.21
CA ALA A 33 0.64 5.99 -2.81
C ALA A 33 1.66 4.97 -2.28
N LEU A 34 1.77 4.83 -0.96
CA LEU A 34 2.73 3.90 -0.34
C LEU A 34 2.41 2.44 -0.64
N MET A 35 1.14 2.06 -0.67
CA MET A 35 0.73 0.70 -1.06
C MET A 35 1.12 0.36 -2.50
N LEU A 36 1.26 1.35 -3.40
CA LEU A 36 1.75 1.15 -4.76
C LEU A 36 3.28 1.20 -4.82
N PHE A 37 3.90 2.21 -4.22
CA PHE A 37 5.34 2.43 -4.39
C PHE A 37 6.20 1.41 -3.64
N VAL A 38 5.80 0.95 -2.44
CA VAL A 38 6.55 -0.06 -1.68
C VAL A 38 6.78 -1.35 -2.51
N PRO A 39 5.76 -1.97 -3.13
CA PRO A 39 5.98 -3.15 -3.97
C PRO A 39 6.72 -2.83 -5.27
N LEU A 40 6.52 -1.66 -5.89
CA LEU A 40 7.28 -1.27 -7.09
C LEU A 40 8.79 -1.19 -6.80
N VAL A 41 9.17 -0.51 -5.71
CA VAL A 41 10.57 -0.45 -5.25
C VAL A 41 11.09 -1.84 -4.87
N GLY A 42 10.24 -2.68 -4.28
CA GLY A 42 10.54 -4.09 -4.00
C GLY A 42 10.86 -4.89 -5.27
N MET A 43 10.11 -4.68 -6.36
CA MET A 43 10.37 -5.32 -7.65
C MET A 43 11.66 -4.83 -8.30
N ILE A 44 11.94 -3.52 -8.26
CA ILE A 44 13.21 -2.95 -8.74
C ILE A 44 14.39 -3.58 -7.99
N ARG A 45 14.26 -3.69 -6.66
CA ARG A 45 15.25 -4.36 -5.81
C ARG A 45 15.43 -5.83 -6.16
N GLN A 46 14.34 -6.56 -6.35
CA GLN A 46 14.37 -7.99 -6.66
C GLN A 46 15.10 -8.22 -7.97
N TYR A 47 14.71 -7.48 -9.02
CA TYR A 47 15.32 -7.54 -10.34
C TYR A 47 16.81 -7.20 -10.29
N GLY A 48 17.15 -6.01 -9.78
CA GLY A 48 18.54 -5.52 -9.77
C GLY A 48 19.47 -6.24 -8.81
N SER A 49 18.96 -7.08 -7.91
CA SER A 49 19.81 -7.79 -6.95
C SER A 49 20.59 -8.97 -7.53
N GLY A 50 20.31 -9.38 -8.77
CA GLY A 50 20.98 -10.52 -9.40
C GLY A 50 20.71 -11.86 -8.69
N ARG A 51 19.70 -11.94 -7.83
CA ARG A 51 19.36 -13.14 -7.03
C ARG A 51 18.65 -14.24 -7.83
N GLY A 52 18.68 -14.16 -9.16
CA GLY A 52 17.90 -15.03 -10.04
C GLY A 52 16.40 -14.69 -10.07
N PRO A 53 15.60 -15.55 -10.71
CA PRO A 53 14.21 -15.24 -11.01
C PRO A 53 13.29 -15.29 -9.79
N LEU A 54 12.31 -14.39 -9.76
CA LEU A 54 11.25 -14.41 -8.75
C LEU A 54 10.23 -15.49 -9.10
N LYS A 55 10.13 -16.51 -8.25
CA LYS A 55 9.10 -17.55 -8.33
C LYS A 55 8.08 -17.36 -7.21
N VAL A 56 6.80 -17.36 -7.58
CA VAL A 56 5.66 -17.27 -6.64
C VAL A 56 4.79 -18.49 -6.89
N PHE A 57 4.58 -19.33 -5.88
CA PHE A 57 3.87 -20.62 -6.02
C PHE A 57 4.43 -21.53 -7.13
N GLY A 58 5.76 -21.51 -7.32
CA GLY A 58 6.43 -22.28 -8.38
C GLY A 58 6.37 -21.64 -9.78
N LEU A 59 5.49 -20.66 -10.01
CA LEU A 59 5.39 -19.92 -11.26
C LEU A 59 6.43 -18.80 -11.29
N GLN A 60 7.16 -18.70 -12.39
CA GLN A 60 8.10 -17.61 -12.60
C GLN A 60 7.34 -16.33 -12.96
N VAL A 61 7.37 -15.36 -12.04
CA VAL A 61 6.66 -14.07 -12.20
C VAL A 61 7.59 -13.00 -12.75
N MET A 62 8.90 -13.12 -12.49
CA MET A 62 9.90 -12.17 -12.96
C MET A 62 11.21 -12.89 -13.30
N GLN A 63 11.82 -12.53 -14.43
CA GLN A 63 13.19 -12.91 -14.74
C GLN A 63 14.15 -12.17 -13.81
N GLY A 64 15.26 -12.81 -13.42
CA GLY A 64 16.34 -12.12 -12.71
C GLY A 64 17.30 -11.48 -13.72
N THR A 65 18.04 -10.45 -13.30
CA THR A 65 19.19 -10.00 -14.09
C THR A 65 20.33 -11.01 -13.98
N PRO A 66 21.13 -11.23 -15.04
CA PRO A 66 22.30 -12.11 -15.00
C PRO A 66 23.34 -11.64 -13.98
N GLU A 67 23.52 -10.33 -13.88
CA GLU A 67 24.43 -9.69 -12.92
C GLU A 67 23.69 -8.66 -12.07
N LYS A 68 24.28 -8.30 -10.94
CA LYS A 68 23.72 -7.30 -10.03
C LYS A 68 23.78 -5.91 -10.67
N VAL A 69 22.64 -5.22 -10.71
CA VAL A 69 22.54 -3.84 -11.14
C VAL A 69 22.57 -2.94 -9.90
N GLU A 70 23.75 -2.36 -9.63
CA GLU A 70 24.03 -1.66 -8.37
C GLU A 70 23.01 -0.54 -8.05
N TRP A 71 22.68 0.32 -9.01
CA TRP A 71 21.77 1.44 -8.73
C TRP A 71 20.37 0.98 -8.34
N MET A 72 19.87 -0.10 -8.95
CA MET A 72 18.56 -0.68 -8.63
C MET A 72 18.56 -1.34 -7.25
N ALA A 73 19.63 -2.11 -6.96
CA ALA A 73 19.79 -2.74 -5.66
C ALA A 73 19.90 -1.70 -4.54
N ASN A 74 20.68 -0.63 -4.76
CA ASN A 74 20.90 0.45 -3.78
C ASN A 74 19.64 1.28 -3.56
N LEU A 75 18.94 1.69 -4.63
CA LEU A 75 17.65 2.37 -4.54
C LEU A 75 16.64 1.52 -3.74
N GLY A 76 16.55 0.24 -4.09
CA GLY A 76 15.69 -0.74 -3.44
C GLY A 76 15.99 -0.90 -1.95
N ASN A 77 17.26 -1.08 -1.59
CA ASN A 77 17.70 -1.24 -0.20
C ASN A 77 17.46 0.04 0.63
N MET A 78 17.65 1.22 0.02
CA MET A 78 17.47 2.49 0.71
C MET A 78 16.00 2.80 0.98
N LEU A 79 15.12 2.58 0.00
CA LEU A 79 13.74 3.05 0.05
C LEU A 79 12.76 2.01 0.58
N HIS A 80 12.89 0.73 0.19
CA HIS A 80 11.86 -0.27 0.48
C HIS A 80 11.60 -0.40 1.99
N GLY A 81 12.66 -0.52 2.80
CA GLY A 81 12.54 -0.64 4.25
C GLY A 81 11.95 0.61 4.90
N LYS A 82 12.40 1.81 4.49
CA LYS A 82 11.91 3.09 5.02
C LYS A 82 10.43 3.30 4.70
N MET A 83 10.05 3.05 3.45
CA MET A 83 8.66 3.18 2.99
C MET A 83 7.75 2.14 3.63
N ALA A 84 8.25 0.92 3.87
CA ALA A 84 7.51 -0.12 4.60
C ALA A 84 7.24 0.30 6.06
N TRP A 85 8.24 0.83 6.78
CA TRP A 85 8.04 1.36 8.13
C TRP A 85 7.08 2.56 8.15
N LEU A 86 7.21 3.48 7.20
CA LEU A 86 6.30 4.62 7.07
C LEU A 86 4.85 4.16 6.82
N LEU A 87 4.66 3.19 5.91
CA LEU A 87 3.36 2.60 5.66
C LEU A 87 2.80 1.91 6.91
N PHE A 88 3.64 1.18 7.66
CA PHE A 88 3.24 0.54 8.92
C PHE A 88 2.72 1.56 9.94
N VAL A 89 3.47 2.64 10.18
CA VAL A 89 3.06 3.72 11.09
C VAL A 89 1.76 4.37 10.64
N LEU A 90 1.61 4.65 9.34
CA LEU A 90 0.37 5.25 8.82
C LEU A 90 -0.83 4.31 8.93
N VAL A 91 -0.66 3.00 8.72
CA VAL A 91 -1.72 2.01 8.92
C VAL A 91 -2.12 1.94 10.39
N ALA A 92 -1.14 1.89 11.30
CA ALA A 92 -1.40 1.90 12.74
C ALA A 92 -2.14 3.17 13.18
N GLY A 93 -1.68 4.35 12.74
CA GLY A 93 -2.35 5.62 13.00
C GLY A 93 -3.74 5.70 12.40
N HIS A 94 -3.95 5.16 11.20
CA HIS A 94 -5.27 5.09 10.57
C HIS A 94 -6.25 4.24 11.39
N ILE A 95 -5.80 3.07 11.87
CA ILE A 95 -6.61 2.20 12.74
C ILE A 95 -6.92 2.92 14.07
N ALA A 96 -5.93 3.57 14.67
CA ALA A 96 -6.12 4.35 15.89
C ALA A 96 -7.18 5.46 15.71
N MET A 97 -7.15 6.19 14.59
CA MET A 97 -8.14 7.22 14.28
C MET A 97 -9.55 6.65 14.14
N VAL A 98 -9.72 5.46 13.55
CA VAL A 98 -11.04 4.79 13.50
C VAL A 98 -11.56 4.51 14.91
N ILE A 99 -10.69 4.06 15.82
CA ILE A 99 -11.05 3.82 17.22
C ILE A 99 -11.42 5.13 17.93
N VAL A 100 -10.62 6.19 17.75
CA VAL A 100 -10.88 7.52 18.33
C VAL A 100 -12.22 8.07 17.86
N HIS A 101 -12.51 8.01 16.55
CA HIS A 101 -13.80 8.45 16.00
C HIS A 101 -14.97 7.68 16.61
N ARG A 102 -14.85 6.36 16.79
CA ARG A 102 -15.85 5.54 17.46
C ARG A 102 -16.04 5.93 18.93
N MET A 103 -14.96 6.19 19.66
CA MET A 103 -15.03 6.65 21.05
C MET A 103 -15.65 8.04 21.19
N GLN A 104 -15.49 8.90 20.19
CA GLN A 104 -16.11 10.23 20.11
C GLN A 104 -17.58 10.20 19.65
N GLY A 105 -18.17 9.02 19.46
CA GLY A 105 -19.56 8.87 19.01
C GLY A 105 -19.76 8.98 17.49
N ASN A 106 -18.69 9.12 16.71
CA ASN A 106 -18.71 9.18 15.25
C ASN A 106 -18.24 7.84 14.67
N ASP A 107 -19.07 6.80 14.70
CA ASP A 107 -18.68 5.49 14.18
C ASP A 107 -18.58 5.49 12.65
N VAL A 108 -17.34 5.50 12.15
CA VAL A 108 -17.03 5.44 10.70
C VAL A 108 -16.89 4.00 10.18
N LEU A 109 -16.87 3.00 11.07
CA LEU A 109 -16.64 1.60 10.71
C LEU A 109 -17.76 1.00 9.83
N PRO A 110 -19.07 1.27 10.06
CA PRO A 110 -20.13 0.78 9.20
C PRO A 110 -19.97 1.20 7.73
N ARG A 111 -19.55 2.46 7.51
CA ARG A 111 -19.27 3.01 6.17
C ARG A 111 -18.10 2.31 5.48
N MET A 112 -17.11 1.84 6.25
CA MET A 112 -15.97 1.08 5.72
C MET A 112 -16.34 -0.37 5.37
N LEU A 113 -17.26 -0.97 6.12
CA LEU A 113 -17.74 -2.34 5.92
C LEU A 113 -18.82 -2.45 4.83
N GLY A 114 -19.35 -1.31 4.37
CA GLY A 114 -20.45 -1.27 3.41
C GLY A 114 -21.82 -1.52 4.03
N CYS A 115 -21.91 -1.53 5.36
CA CYS A 115 -23.18 -1.56 6.09
C CYS A 115 -23.73 -0.12 6.16
N ARG A 116 -24.98 0.08 5.71
CA ARG A 116 -25.68 1.35 5.99
C ARG A 116 -26.09 1.37 7.45
N SER A 117 -25.55 2.33 8.20
CA SER A 117 -26.14 2.84 9.45
C SER A 117 -27.26 3.82 9.12
#